data_AF-A0A4U9VK72-F1
#
_entry.id   AF-A0A4U9VK72-F1
#
_cell.length_a   1.000
_cell.length_b   1.000
_cell.length_c   1.000
_cell.angle_alpha   90.00
_cell.angle_beta   90.00
_cell.angle_gamma   90.00
#
_symmetry.space_group_name_H-M   'P 1'
#
loop_
_entity.id
_entity.type
_entity.pdbx_description
1 polymer ?
#
loop_
_entity_poly.entity_id
_entity_poly.type
_entity_poly.pdbx_seq_one_letter_code
_entity_poly.pdbx_strand_id
1 'polypeptide(L)'
;MLCGHCDAKGKMWSNLRLFHRGEGFAYLERRSVLESQTGGNKKYAVFSKITIAADSDAVLLGLAGLEARAALAKVFSTLPDAEHQVVQDGDTTLLHFALPAERFVLITTAETAALLASKLEGQAELNDSRQWLALDIEARLSGD
;
A
#
# COMPACT_ATOMS: atom_id res chain seq x y z
N MET A 1 9.64 1.76 -0.59
CA MET A 1 10.31 2.73 -1.49
C MET A 1 9.29 3.28 -2.48
N LEU A 2 9.36 4.56 -2.88
CA LEU A 2 8.55 5.10 -3.99
C LEU A 2 9.38 5.02 -5.28
N CYS A 3 8.82 4.43 -6.33
CA CYS A 3 9.50 4.18 -7.60
C CYS A 3 8.66 4.75 -8.75
N GLY A 4 9.31 5.12 -9.85
CA GLY A 4 8.66 5.42 -11.12
C GLY A 4 8.95 4.28 -12.11
N HIS A 5 7.90 3.74 -12.74
CA HIS A 5 8.06 2.88 -13.90
C HIS A 5 8.11 3.77 -15.15
N CYS A 6 9.21 3.73 -15.90
CA CYS A 6 9.39 4.54 -17.11
C CYS A 6 9.58 3.65 -18.35
N ASP A 7 9.15 4.14 -19.51
CA ASP A 7 9.55 3.52 -20.78
C ASP A 7 11.01 3.83 -21.14
N ALA A 8 11.46 3.20 -22.23
CA ALA A 8 12.80 3.40 -22.79
C ALA A 8 13.11 4.85 -23.21
N LYS A 9 12.11 5.74 -23.29
CA LYS A 9 12.27 7.16 -23.60
C LYS A 9 12.27 8.04 -22.34
N GLY A 10 12.18 7.43 -21.16
CA GLY A 10 12.12 8.13 -19.87
C GLY A 10 10.74 8.72 -19.55
N LYS A 11 9.69 8.38 -20.30
CA LYS A 11 8.33 8.78 -19.94
C LYS A 11 7.82 7.88 -18.81
N MET A 12 7.44 8.49 -17.69
CA MET A 12 6.84 7.76 -16.57
C MET A 12 5.45 7.24 -16.96
N TRP A 13 5.24 5.95 -16.74
CA TRP A 13 3.97 5.25 -16.94
C TRP A 13 3.14 5.23 -15.67
N SER A 14 3.78 5.00 -14.52
CA SER A 14 3.13 5.05 -13.21
C SER A 14 4.16 5.26 -12.10
N ASN A 15 3.70 5.79 -10.98
CA ASN A 15 4.38 5.67 -9.70
C ASN A 15 3.90 4.42 -8.96
N LEU A 16 4.81 3.76 -8.24
CA LEU A 16 4.49 2.57 -7.47
C LEU A 16 5.23 2.54 -6.15
N ARG A 17 4.57 2.04 -5.10
CA ARG A 17 5.19 1.85 -3.78
C ARG A 17 5.70 0.41 -3.70
N LEU A 18 6.98 0.19 -3.91
CA LEU A 18 7.62 -1.13 -3.86
C LEU A 18 8.07 -1.48 -2.43
N PHE A 19 7.82 -2.72 -2.00
CA PHE A 19 8.21 -3.26 -0.70
C PHE A 19 8.43 -4.77 -0.76
N HIS A 20 9.18 -5.31 0.21
CA HIS A 20 9.37 -6.74 0.37
C HIS A 20 8.14 -7.39 0.99
N ARG A 21 7.71 -8.52 0.42
CA ARG A 21 6.61 -9.36 0.94
C ARG A 21 6.88 -10.82 0.55
N GLY A 22 6.92 -11.70 1.55
CA GLY A 22 7.35 -13.09 1.38
C GLY A 22 8.77 -13.18 0.78
N GLU A 23 8.97 -14.12 -0.13
CA GLU A 23 10.24 -14.35 -0.83
C GLU A 23 10.50 -13.39 -2.00
N GLY A 24 9.67 -12.36 -2.17
CA GLY A 24 9.73 -11.46 -3.32
C GLY A 24 9.38 -10.02 -2.99
N PHE A 25 8.79 -9.36 -3.98
CA PHE A 25 8.37 -7.97 -3.91
C PHE A 25 6.90 -7.84 -4.24
N ALA A 26 6.26 -6.90 -3.56
CA ALA A 26 4.93 -6.41 -3.90
C ALA A 26 5.01 -4.91 -4.14
N TYR A 27 4.08 -4.38 -4.94
CA TYR A 27 3.94 -2.95 -5.09
C TYR A 27 2.48 -2.52 -5.06
N LEU A 28 2.25 -1.28 -4.59
CA LEU A 28 0.96 -0.60 -4.71
C LEU A 28 0.98 0.32 -5.92
N GLU A 29 -0.11 0.29 -6.68
CA GLU A 29 -0.38 1.21 -7.78
C GLU A 29 -1.89 1.47 -7.90
N ARG A 30 -2.27 2.44 -8.73
CA ARG A 30 -3.69 2.69 -9.01
C ARG A 30 -4.30 1.55 -9.82
N ARG A 31 -5.52 1.16 -9.46
CA ARG A 31 -6.28 0.13 -10.19
C ARG A 31 -6.42 0.43 -11.68
N SER A 32 -6.52 1.71 -12.06
CA SER A 32 -6.64 2.15 -13.46
C SER A 32 -5.42 1.83 -14.33
N VAL A 33 -4.24 1.62 -13.74
CA VAL A 33 -3.00 1.31 -14.48
C VAL A 33 -2.58 -0.16 -14.40
N LEU A 34 -3.25 -0.96 -13.58
CA LEU A 34 -2.88 -2.34 -13.26
C LEU A 34 -2.69 -3.23 -14.50
N GLU A 35 -3.65 -3.21 -15.42
CA GLU A 35 -3.61 -4.07 -16.62
C GLU A 35 -2.46 -3.68 -17.55
N SER A 36 -2.36 -2.39 -17.86
CA SER A 36 -1.30 -1.83 -18.70
C SER A 36 0.09 -2.10 -18.12
N GLN A 37 0.24 -1.92 -16.81
CA GLN A 37 1.50 -2.11 -16.11
C GLN A 37 1.89 -3.59 -16.05
N THR A 38 0.96 -4.46 -15.67
CA THR A 38 1.20 -5.91 -15.60
C THR A 38 1.55 -6.48 -16.97
N GLY A 39 0.86 -6.05 -18.03
CA GLY A 39 1.17 -6.43 -19.41
C GLY A 39 2.56 -5.98 -19.85
N GLY A 40 2.92 -4.73 -19.53
CA GLY A 40 4.25 -4.18 -19.79
C GLY A 40 5.37 -4.95 -19.09
N ASN A 41 5.21 -5.22 -17.80
CA ASN A 41 6.19 -5.97 -17.01
C ASN A 41 6.35 -7.42 -17.50
N LYS A 42 5.25 -8.11 -17.81
CA LYS A 42 5.29 -9.48 -18.33
C LYS A 42 6.01 -9.58 -19.68
N LYS A 43 5.88 -8.58 -20.55
CA LYS A 43 6.54 -8.55 -21.87
C LYS A 43 8.07 -8.68 -21.77
N TYR A 44 8.68 -8.08 -20.75
CA TYR A 44 10.13 -8.08 -20.56
C TYR A 44 10.61 -9.14 -19.55
N ALA A 45 9.69 -9.77 -18.83
CA ALA A 45 9.98 -10.83 -17.86
C ALA A 45 10.18 -12.22 -18.50
N VAL A 46 9.99 -12.39 -19.81
CA VAL A 46 10.00 -13.69 -20.51
C VAL A 46 11.26 -14.53 -20.26
N PHE A 47 12.41 -13.88 -20.07
CA PHE A 47 13.69 -14.57 -19.80
C PHE A 47 14.07 -14.62 -18.32
N SER A 48 13.25 -14.03 -17.44
CA SER A 48 13.49 -13.98 -16.00
C SER A 48 12.71 -15.10 -15.31
N LYS A 49 13.32 -15.73 -14.30
CA LYS A 49 12.64 -16.73 -13.44
C LYS A 49 11.75 -16.04 -12.40
N ILE A 50 10.77 -15.26 -12.85
CA ILE A 50 9.86 -14.51 -11.98
C ILE A 50 8.41 -14.75 -12.37
N THR A 51 7.52 -14.65 -11.39
CA THR A 51 6.07 -14.65 -11.61
C THR A 51 5.53 -13.28 -11.22
N ILE A 52 4.79 -12.65 -12.14
CA ILE A 52 4.13 -11.36 -11.91
C ILE A 52 2.62 -11.61 -11.98
N ALA A 53 1.92 -11.35 -10.88
CA ALA A 53 0.48 -11.52 -10.78
C ALA A 53 -0.12 -10.37 -9.97
N ALA A 54 -1.35 -9.99 -10.32
CA ALA A 54 -2.15 -9.13 -9.46
C ALA A 54 -2.67 -9.97 -8.28
N ASP A 55 -2.54 -9.44 -7.07
CA ASP A 55 -3.12 -10.03 -5.87
C ASP A 55 -4.53 -9.46 -5.67
N SER A 56 -5.55 -10.21 -6.10
CA SER A 56 -6.95 -9.80 -5.98
C SER A 56 -7.58 -10.14 -4.63
N ASP A 57 -6.91 -10.97 -3.83
CA ASP A 57 -7.46 -11.51 -2.59
C ASP A 57 -7.03 -10.64 -1.39
N ALA A 58 -5.91 -9.93 -1.52
CA ALA A 58 -5.49 -8.94 -0.55
C ALA A 58 -6.45 -7.74 -0.48
N VAL A 59 -6.79 -7.37 0.75
CA VAL A 59 -7.55 -6.17 1.08
C VAL A 59 -6.58 -5.05 1.46
N LEU A 60 -6.80 -3.88 0.86
CA LEU A 60 -6.05 -2.64 1.15
C LEU A 60 -6.90 -1.74 2.04
N LEU A 61 -6.39 -1.44 3.24
CA LEU A 61 -7.00 -0.47 4.15
C LEU A 61 -6.04 0.69 4.41
N GLY A 62 -6.56 1.92 4.36
CA GLY A 62 -5.84 3.12 4.78
C GLY A 62 -6.32 3.57 6.16
N LEU A 63 -5.39 3.81 7.08
CA LEU A 63 -5.70 4.39 8.39
C LEU A 63 -4.87 5.67 8.57
N ALA A 64 -5.55 6.77 8.86
CA ALA A 64 -4.94 8.09 9.05
C ALA A 64 -5.63 8.83 10.20
N GLY A 65 -4.90 9.75 10.84
CA GLY A 65 -5.40 10.55 11.97
C GLY A 65 -4.57 10.36 13.23
N LEU A 66 -4.78 11.24 14.22
CA LEU A 66 -3.98 11.31 15.46
C LEU A 66 -3.95 9.99 16.24
N GLU A 67 -5.08 9.29 16.30
CA GLU A 67 -5.21 8.03 17.06
C GLU A 67 -4.90 6.78 16.22
N ALA A 68 -4.47 6.93 14.96
CA ALA A 68 -4.26 5.79 14.05
C ALA A 68 -3.22 4.81 14.61
N ARG A 69 -2.06 5.31 15.05
CA ARG A 69 -1.01 4.48 15.65
C ARG A 69 -1.50 3.79 16.93
N ALA A 70 -2.16 4.53 17.81
CA ALA A 70 -2.67 3.99 19.08
C ALA A 70 -3.72 2.89 18.85
N ALA A 71 -4.58 3.05 17.84
CA ALA A 71 -5.55 2.03 17.48
C ALA A 71 -4.89 0.76 16.90
N LEU A 72 -3.90 0.91 16.02
CA LEU A 72 -3.17 -0.23 15.47
C LEU A 72 -2.36 -0.98 16.52
N ALA A 73 -1.80 -0.28 17.52
CA ALA A 73 -1.03 -0.88 18.61
C ALA A 73 -1.87 -1.81 19.51
N LYS A 74 -3.21 -1.72 19.45
CA LYS A 74 -4.12 -2.67 20.13
C LYS A 74 -4.29 -4.00 19.38
N VAL A 75 -3.84 -4.07 18.13
CA VAL A 75 -4.04 -5.21 17.23
C VAL A 75 -2.72 -5.85 16.84
N PHE A 76 -1.71 -5.03 16.53
CA PHE A 76 -0.41 -5.48 16.07
C PHE A 76 0.63 -5.28 17.15
N SER A 77 1.57 -6.22 17.23
CA SER A 77 2.66 -6.18 18.21
C SER A 77 3.73 -5.16 17.85
N THR A 78 3.97 -4.98 16.54
CA THR A 78 4.99 -4.09 15.99
C THR A 78 4.37 -3.24 14.90
N LEU A 79 4.64 -1.94 14.91
CA LEU A 79 4.17 -1.00 13.90
C LEU A 79 5.35 -0.40 13.14
N PRO A 80 5.21 -0.18 11.82
CA PRO A 80 6.25 0.50 11.04
C PRO A 80 6.37 1.96 11.48
N ASP A 81 7.55 2.55 11.29
CA ASP A 81 7.85 3.95 11.60
C ASP A 81 8.65 4.60 10.46
N ALA A 82 9.26 5.77 10.70
CA ALA A 82 9.97 6.50 9.65
C ALA A 82 11.24 5.77 9.19
N GLU A 83 11.87 5.03 10.11
CA GLU A 83 13.09 4.26 9.96
C GLU A 83 12.79 2.87 9.37
N HIS A 84 11.72 2.22 9.83
CA HIS A 84 11.26 0.90 9.41
C HIS A 84 9.88 1.00 8.78
N GLN A 85 9.84 1.53 7.56
CA GLN A 85 8.60 1.88 6.87
C GLN A 85 7.71 0.69 6.49
N VAL A 86 8.19 -0.54 6.64
CA VAL A 86 7.47 -1.77 6.31
C VAL A 86 7.67 -2.77 7.44
N VAL A 87 6.55 -3.29 7.96
CA VAL A 87 6.53 -4.36 8.95
C VAL A 87 5.58 -5.46 8.43
N GLN A 88 5.99 -6.71 8.60
CA GLN A 88 5.16 -7.89 8.34
C GLN A 88 4.75 -8.50 9.68
N ASP A 89 3.45 -8.69 9.89
CA ASP A 89 2.87 -9.38 11.05
C ASP A 89 1.87 -10.43 10.57
N GLY A 90 2.31 -11.70 10.52
CA GLY A 90 1.57 -12.79 9.91
C GLY A 90 1.25 -12.52 8.43
N ASP A 91 -0.04 -12.58 8.08
CA ASP A 91 -0.54 -12.31 6.72
C ASP A 91 -0.75 -10.81 6.42
N THR A 92 -0.42 -9.94 7.38
CA THR A 92 -0.60 -8.48 7.25
C THR A 92 0.72 -7.78 7.02
N THR A 93 0.79 -7.01 5.93
CA THR A 93 1.86 -6.04 5.72
C THR A 93 1.38 -4.66 6.12
N LEU A 94 2.12 -3.98 7.00
CA LEU A 94 1.89 -2.60 7.37
C LEU A 94 2.94 -1.70 6.70
N LEU A 95 2.49 -0.63 6.07
CA LEU A 95 3.32 0.39 5.46
C LEU A 95 3.11 1.73 6.17
N HIS A 96 4.18 2.38 6.59
CA HIS A 96 4.15 3.71 7.19
C HIS A 96 4.39 4.82 6.15
N PHE A 97 3.64 5.92 6.32
CA PHE A 97 3.76 7.15 5.56
C PHE A 97 3.78 8.32 6.54
N ALA A 98 4.86 9.10 6.54
CA ALA A 98 5.03 10.22 7.47
C ALA A 98 4.28 11.50 7.03
N LEU A 99 3.88 11.62 5.76
CA LEU A 99 3.32 12.84 5.17
C LEU A 99 1.91 12.62 4.63
N PRO A 100 1.02 13.63 4.71
CA PRO A 100 1.24 14.96 5.31
C PRO A 100 1.21 14.93 6.85
N ALA A 101 0.64 13.87 7.40
CA ALA A 101 0.73 13.44 8.79
C ALA A 101 0.92 11.91 8.80
N GLU A 102 1.26 11.35 9.96
CA GLU A 102 1.44 9.90 10.12
C GLU A 102 0.17 9.14 9.70
N ARG A 103 0.35 8.20 8.77
CA ARG A 103 -0.69 7.31 8.26
C ARG A 103 -0.13 5.97 7.84
N PHE A 104 -1.01 4.99 7.74
CA PHE A 104 -0.67 3.60 7.50
C PHE A 104 -1.50 3.01 6.36
N VAL A 105 -0.87 2.19 5.53
CA VAL A 105 -1.58 1.27 4.62
C VAL A 105 -1.38 -0.14 5.13
N LEU A 106 -2.47 -0.88 5.27
CA LEU A 106 -2.47 -2.28 5.62
C LEU A 106 -2.86 -3.09 4.39
N ILE A 107 -2.04 -4.09 4.08
CA ILE A 107 -2.33 -5.12 3.09
C ILE A 107 -2.60 -6.39 3.88
N THR A 108 -3.83 -6.86 3.89
CA THR A 108 -4.27 -7.96 4.79
C THR A 108 -5.37 -8.81 4.16
N THR A 109 -5.89 -9.79 4.91
CA THR A 109 -7.01 -10.64 4.51
C THR A 109 -8.35 -9.97 4.81
N ALA A 110 -9.43 -10.43 4.16
CA ALA A 110 -10.78 -9.94 4.44
C ALA A 110 -11.21 -10.14 5.90
N GLU A 111 -10.76 -11.22 6.55
CA GLU A 111 -11.04 -11.50 7.96
C GLU A 111 -10.41 -10.46 8.89
N THR A 112 -9.11 -10.20 8.74
CA THR A 112 -8.39 -9.20 9.54
C THR A 112 -8.91 -7.79 9.27
N ALA A 113 -9.27 -7.50 8.01
CA ALA A 113 -9.90 -6.23 7.64
C ALA A 113 -11.24 -6.03 8.36
N ALA A 114 -12.08 -7.06 8.42
CA ALA A 114 -13.35 -7.01 9.15
C ALA A 114 -13.14 -6.87 10.67
N LEU A 115 -12.14 -7.55 11.25
CA LEU A 115 -11.78 -7.41 12.67
C LEU A 115 -11.33 -5.98 12.99
N LEU A 116 -10.51 -5.37 12.14
CA LEU A 116 -10.06 -3.99 12.29
C LEU A 116 -11.23 -3.01 12.19
N ALA A 117 -12.09 -3.19 11.20
CA ALA A 117 -13.29 -2.35 11.03
C ALA A 117 -14.19 -2.41 12.28
N SER A 118 -14.41 -3.61 12.82
CA SER A 118 -15.16 -3.82 14.07
C SER A 118 -14.51 -3.13 15.28
N LYS A 119 -13.18 -3.25 15.45
CA LYS A 119 -12.48 -2.63 16.59
C LYS A 119 -12.44 -1.11 16.52
N LEU A 120 -12.50 -0.56 15.31
CA LEU A 120 -12.47 0.86 15.02
C LEU A 120 -13.88 1.49 14.95
N GLU A 121 -14.92 0.67 15.00
CA GLU A 121 -16.31 1.12 14.96
C GLU A 121 -16.59 2.09 16.13
N GLY A 122 -17.06 3.30 15.80
CA GLY A 122 -17.29 4.38 16.76
C GLY A 122 -16.04 5.13 17.25
N GLN A 123 -14.82 4.70 16.86
CA GLN A 123 -13.56 5.38 17.15
C GLN A 123 -12.91 6.01 15.91
N ALA A 124 -13.25 5.51 14.72
CA ALA A 124 -12.77 6.03 13.44
C ALA A 124 -13.93 6.28 12.49
N GLU A 125 -13.82 7.36 11.70
CA GLU A 125 -14.74 7.62 10.59
C GLU A 125 -14.36 6.74 9.40
N LEU A 126 -15.34 5.97 8.89
CA LEU A 126 -15.15 5.19 7.67
C LEU A 126 -15.30 6.11 6.45
N ASN A 127 -14.33 6.05 5.55
CA ASN A 127 -14.32 6.84 4.33
C ASN A 127 -13.79 5.99 3.15
N ASP A 128 -13.87 6.53 1.94
CA ASP A 128 -13.42 5.87 0.72
C ASP A 128 -12.05 6.38 0.23
N SER A 129 -11.62 5.87 -0.93
CA SER A 129 -10.33 6.19 -1.54
C SER A 129 -10.11 7.69 -1.80
N ARG A 130 -11.15 8.51 -1.86
CA ARG A 130 -11.02 9.97 -2.07
C ARG A 130 -10.34 10.65 -0.89
N GLN A 131 -10.57 10.17 0.33
CA GLN A 131 -9.89 10.67 1.52
C GLN A 131 -8.39 10.39 1.44
N TRP A 132 -8.01 9.18 1.02
CA TRP A 132 -6.60 8.82 0.86
C TRP A 132 -5.93 9.65 -0.25
N LEU A 133 -6.63 9.85 -1.36
CA LEU A 133 -6.16 10.70 -2.46
C LEU A 133 -5.95 12.15 -2.04
N ALA A 134 -6.86 12.71 -1.22
CA ALA A 134 -6.70 14.07 -0.70
C ALA A 134 -5.41 14.21 0.13
N LEU A 135 -5.10 13.22 0.97
CA LEU A 135 -3.86 13.18 1.75
C LEU A 135 -2.63 13.02 0.85
N ASP A 136 -2.71 12.25 -0.23
CA ASP A 136 -1.62 12.14 -1.20
C ASP A 136 -1.34 13.48 -1.89
N ILE A 137 -2.39 14.21 -2.29
CA ILE A 137 -2.28 15.56 -2.89
C ILE A 137 -1.63 16.53 -1.90
N GLU A 138 -2.08 16.54 -0.64
CA GLU A 138 -1.53 17.40 0.41
C GLU A 138 -0.06 17.08 0.71
N ALA A 139 0.32 15.79 0.69
CA ALA A 139 1.71 15.34 0.81
C ALA A 139 2.57 15.65 -0.42
N ARG A 140 2.00 16.22 -1.49
CA ARG A 140 2.66 16.46 -2.79
C ARG A 140 3.18 15.18 -3.44
N LEU A 141 2.50 14.06 -3.21
CA LEU A 141 2.74 12.82 -3.94
C LEU A 141 1.93 12.88 -5.24
N SER A 142 2.61 12.78 -6.40
CA SER A 142 1.98 12.96 -7.70
C SER A 142 0.83 11.96 -7.90
N GLY A 143 -0.34 12.48 -8.28
CA GLY A 143 -1.57 11.72 -8.46
C GLY A 143 -1.85 11.30 -9.89
N ASP A 144 -0.80 11.12 -10.68
CA ASP A 144 -0.88 10.91 -12.14
C ASP A 144 -0.84 9.42 -12.51
#